data_AF-A0A9D0ZIM9-F1
#
_entry.id   AF-A0A9D0ZIM9-F1
#
_cell.length_a   1.000
_cell.length_b   1.000
_cell.length_c   1.000
_cell.angle_alpha   90.00
_cell.angle_beta   90.00
_cell.angle_gamma   90.00
#
_symmetry.space_group_name_H-M   'P 1'
#
loop_
_entity.id
_entity.type
_entity.pdbx_description
1 polymer ?
#
loop_
_entity_poly.entity_id
_entity_poly.type
_entity_poly.pdbx_seq_one_letter_code
_entity_poly.pdbx_strand_id
1 'polypeptide(L)'
;MQYIEHAGLPKNKVRHMVLSGEYPLFIKRIQALGISAIKTAPCHTLPFYERYHADLQYLHLGGANNILLKENLHLQNVFSAKNFAFMQSKCSAMPAYPHNVLLNCTVVGKFVLCHKKAIDARVLDICEKINKVT
;
A
#
# COMPACT_ATOMS: atom_id res chain seq x y z
N MET A 1 -20.99 -23.39 5.07
CA MET A 1 -20.14 -22.35 4.46
C MET A 1 -20.38 -21.08 5.26
N GLN A 2 -19.38 -20.57 5.98
CA GLN A 2 -19.52 -19.34 6.78
C GLN A 2 -19.06 -18.16 5.93
N TYR A 3 -19.95 -17.19 5.73
CA TYR A 3 -19.64 -15.96 5.00
C TYR A 3 -18.96 -14.96 5.94
N ILE A 4 -18.11 -14.09 5.38
CA ILE A 4 -17.66 -12.90 6.10
C ILE A 4 -18.86 -11.95 6.27
N GLU A 5 -19.21 -11.61 7.50
CA GLU A 5 -20.38 -10.75 7.78
C GLU A 5 -20.13 -9.28 7.41
N HIS A 6 -18.85 -8.87 7.30
CA HIS A 6 -18.45 -7.51 7.00
C HIS A 6 -17.42 -7.46 5.88
N ALA A 7 -17.68 -6.66 4.85
CA ALA A 7 -16.81 -6.49 3.68
C ALA A 7 -15.54 -5.65 3.94
N GLY A 8 -15.28 -5.21 5.18
CA GLY A 8 -14.08 -4.44 5.53
C GLY A 8 -14.04 -3.02 4.96
N LEU A 9 -15.20 -2.41 4.68
CA LEU A 9 -15.26 -1.05 4.13
C LEU A 9 -14.80 0.01 5.16
N PRO A 10 -14.27 1.16 4.69
CA PRO A 10 -13.94 2.27 5.57
C PRO A 10 -15.15 2.73 6.38
N LYS A 11 -14.99 2.89 7.70
CA LYS A 11 -16.05 3.37 8.60
C LYS A 11 -16.36 4.87 8.41
N ASN A 12 -15.35 5.63 7.97
CA ASN A 12 -15.42 7.08 7.81
C ASN A 12 -15.27 7.45 6.33
N LYS A 13 -15.72 8.67 5.98
CA LYS A 13 -15.53 9.21 4.63
C LYS A 13 -14.06 9.24 4.25
N VAL A 14 -13.72 8.59 3.15
CA VAL A 14 -12.37 8.58 2.58
C VAL A 14 -12.02 9.97 2.07
N ARG A 15 -10.87 10.51 2.49
CA ARG A 15 -10.36 11.82 2.04
C ARG A 15 -9.26 11.70 1.01
N HIS A 16 -8.43 10.67 1.12
CA HIS A 16 -7.30 10.41 0.24
C HIS A 16 -7.33 8.95 -0.21
N MET A 17 -6.95 8.70 -1.45
CA MET A 17 -6.80 7.36 -2.00
C MET A 17 -5.51 7.28 -2.79
N VAL A 18 -4.69 6.26 -2.53
CA VAL A 18 -3.53 5.93 -3.36
C VAL A 18 -4.00 4.99 -4.48
N LEU A 19 -3.68 5.31 -5.72
CA LEU A 19 -4.09 4.51 -6.89
C LEU A 19 -3.06 4.58 -8.02
N SER A 20 -3.20 3.67 -8.99
CA SER A 20 -2.39 3.64 -10.20
C SER A 20 -2.42 4.99 -10.91
N GLY A 21 -1.23 5.56 -11.16
CA GLY A 21 -1.06 6.75 -11.99
C GLY A 21 -1.26 6.50 -13.49
N GLU A 22 -1.34 5.24 -13.92
CA GLU A 22 -1.38 4.84 -15.33
C GLU A 22 -2.69 5.20 -16.02
N TYR A 23 -3.79 5.29 -15.26
CA TYR A 23 -5.14 5.40 -15.81
C TYR A 23 -5.84 6.70 -15.37
N PRO A 24 -5.70 7.80 -16.14
CA PRO A 24 -6.29 9.10 -15.82
C PRO A 24 -7.81 9.09 -15.59
N LEU A 25 -8.53 8.17 -16.24
CA LEU A 25 -9.98 8.05 -16.10
C LEU A 25 -10.37 7.74 -14.64
N PHE A 26 -9.71 6.78 -14.00
CA PHE A 26 -10.02 6.41 -12.61
C PHE A 26 -9.67 7.53 -11.64
N ILE A 27 -8.56 8.24 -11.89
CA ILE A 27 -8.17 9.42 -11.12
C ILE A 27 -9.28 10.49 -11.14
N LYS A 28 -9.78 10.84 -12.33
CA LYS A 28 -10.87 11.82 -12.49
C LYS A 28 -12.14 11.38 -11.76
N ARG A 29 -12.48 10.09 -11.81
CA ARG A 29 -13.67 9.54 -11.14
C ARG A 29 -13.54 9.63 -9.61
N ILE A 30 -12.40 9.27 -9.05
CA ILE A 30 -12.13 9.41 -7.60
C ILE A 30 -12.19 10.88 -7.18
N GLN A 31 -11.60 11.79 -7.97
CA GLN A 31 -11.66 13.23 -7.70
C GLN A 31 -13.08 13.79 -7.74
N ALA A 32 -13.93 13.33 -8.67
CA ALA A 32 -15.33 13.73 -8.76
C ALA A 32 -16.16 13.32 -7.53
N LEU A 33 -15.74 12.28 -6.80
CA LEU A 33 -16.32 11.89 -5.51
C LEU A 33 -15.85 12.78 -4.34
N GLY A 34 -15.05 13.81 -4.61
CA GLY A 34 -14.44 14.67 -3.59
C GLY A 34 -13.28 14.01 -2.84
N ILE A 35 -12.69 12.94 -3.39
CA ILE A 35 -11.55 12.22 -2.81
C ILE A 35 -10.27 12.69 -3.49
N SER A 36 -9.27 13.07 -2.69
CA SER A 36 -7.94 13.43 -3.20
C SER A 36 -7.19 12.18 -3.68
N ALA A 37 -6.94 12.10 -4.98
CA ALA A 37 -6.11 11.07 -5.60
C ALA A 37 -4.61 11.30 -5.35
N ILE A 38 -3.92 10.30 -4.80
CA ILE A 38 -2.46 10.20 -4.71
C ILE A 38 -2.03 9.14 -5.72
N LYS A 39 -1.28 9.57 -6.73
CA LYS A 39 -0.95 8.72 -7.88
C LYS A 39 0.37 8.01 -7.63
N THR A 40 0.47 6.75 -8.04
CA THR A 40 1.77 6.11 -8.20
C THR A 40 2.49 6.64 -9.45
N ALA A 41 3.82 6.62 -9.41
CA ALA A 41 4.68 6.74 -10.59
C ALA A 41 5.16 5.33 -10.99
N PRO A 42 5.69 5.12 -12.20
CA PRO A 42 6.22 3.81 -12.56
C PRO A 42 7.44 3.46 -11.69
N CYS A 43 7.37 2.34 -10.98
CA CYS A 43 8.52 1.77 -10.27
C CYS A 43 9.26 0.80 -11.21
N HIS A 44 10.39 1.25 -11.76
CA HIS A 44 11.12 0.53 -12.81
C HIS A 44 11.82 -0.76 -12.36
N THR A 45 11.87 -1.03 -11.06
CA THR A 45 12.36 -2.31 -10.52
C THR A 45 11.29 -3.40 -10.53
N LEU A 46 10.01 -3.03 -10.71
CA LEU A 46 8.92 -3.96 -10.92
C LEU A 46 8.79 -4.33 -12.41
N PRO A 47 8.17 -5.49 -12.73
CA PRO A 47 7.81 -5.83 -14.10
C PRO A 47 6.97 -4.73 -14.77
N PHE A 48 7.10 -4.61 -16.10
CA PHE A 48 6.47 -3.55 -16.87
C PHE A 48 4.96 -3.43 -16.62
N TYR A 49 4.27 -4.56 -16.52
CA TYR A 49 2.82 -4.66 -16.31
C TYR A 49 2.38 -4.38 -14.86
N GLU A 50 3.32 -4.33 -13.91
CA GLU A 50 3.06 -4.13 -12.47
C GLU A 50 3.57 -2.78 -11.95
N ARG A 51 4.37 -2.06 -12.74
CA ARG A 51 5.12 -0.87 -12.29
C ARG A 51 4.26 0.28 -11.75
N TYR A 52 2.96 0.30 -12.03
CA TYR A 52 2.02 1.29 -11.48
C TYR A 52 1.11 0.74 -10.38
N HIS A 53 1.14 -0.56 -10.10
CA HIS A 53 0.29 -1.20 -9.10
C HIS A 53 0.52 -0.59 -7.72
N ALA A 54 -0.55 -0.05 -7.14
CA ALA A 54 -0.47 0.70 -5.89
C ALA A 54 -0.19 -0.23 -4.70
N ASP A 55 -0.77 -1.42 -4.70
CA ASP A 55 -0.62 -2.47 -3.69
C ASP A 55 0.80 -3.10 -3.67
N LEU A 56 1.59 -2.93 -4.73
CA LEU A 56 3.00 -3.31 -4.76
C LEU A 56 3.94 -2.19 -4.28
N GLN A 57 3.45 -0.95 -4.22
CA GLN A 57 4.25 0.25 -3.95
C GLN A 57 3.91 0.94 -2.63
N TYR A 58 2.74 0.65 -2.08
CA TYR A 58 2.22 1.23 -0.85
C TYR A 58 1.37 0.22 -0.09
N LEU A 59 1.57 0.17 1.23
CA LEU A 59 0.75 -0.60 2.15
C LEU A 59 0.36 0.26 3.35
N HIS A 60 -0.92 0.20 3.73
CA HIS A 60 -1.46 0.81 4.94
C HIS A 60 -1.84 -0.27 5.95
N LEU A 61 -1.25 -0.22 7.14
CA LEU A 61 -1.54 -1.15 8.25
C LEU A 61 -2.33 -0.48 9.40
N GLY A 62 -3.02 0.63 9.11
CA GLY A 62 -3.79 1.39 10.10
C GLY A 62 -2.99 2.48 10.81
N GLY A 63 -3.67 3.51 11.30
CA GLY A 63 -3.04 4.63 12.01
C GLY A 63 -1.98 5.35 11.17
N ALA A 64 -0.81 5.57 11.76
CA ALA A 64 0.34 6.18 11.07
C ALA A 64 1.23 5.14 10.33
N ASN A 65 0.80 3.88 10.24
CA ASN A 65 1.61 2.79 9.70
C ASN A 65 1.47 2.68 8.17
N ASN A 66 2.05 3.65 7.47
CA ASN A 66 2.19 3.63 6.02
C ASN A 66 3.58 3.10 5.65
N ILE A 67 3.64 2.14 4.73
CA ILE A 67 4.89 1.59 4.20
C ILE A 67 4.92 1.89 2.70
N LEU A 68 6.00 2.52 2.24
CA LEU A 68 6.25 2.81 0.84
C LEU A 68 7.41 1.96 0.35
N LEU A 69 7.31 1.49 -0.89
CA LEU A 69 8.44 0.85 -1.56
C LEU A 69 9.56 1.89 -1.72
N LYS A 70 10.77 1.57 -1.25
CA LYS A 70 11.86 2.57 -1.15
C LYS A 70 12.30 3.11 -2.51
N GLU A 71 12.08 2.36 -3.59
CA GLU A 71 12.32 2.80 -4.97
C GLU A 71 11.32 3.86 -5.46
N ASN A 72 10.14 3.99 -4.83
CA ASN A 72 9.13 4.95 -5.24
C ASN A 72 9.34 6.32 -4.56
N LEU A 73 10.29 7.10 -5.09
CA LEU A 73 10.58 8.46 -4.61
C LEU A 73 9.39 9.42 -4.80
N HIS A 74 8.56 9.18 -5.82
CA HIS A 74 7.39 10.02 -6.08
C HIS A 74 6.40 9.98 -4.91
N LEU A 75 6.00 8.79 -4.47
CA LEU A 75 5.09 8.65 -3.33
C LEU A 75 5.72 9.20 -2.05
N GLN A 76 7.02 8.98 -1.83
CA GLN A 76 7.71 9.51 -0.65
C GLN A 76 7.63 11.05 -0.61
N ASN A 77 7.91 11.72 -1.73
CA ASN A 77 7.78 13.17 -1.84
C ASN A 77 6.34 13.65 -1.61
N VAL A 78 5.35 12.93 -2.15
CA VAL A 78 3.93 13.27 -1.96
C VAL A 78 3.50 13.11 -0.50
N PHE A 79 3.92 12.03 0.17
CA PHE A 79 3.62 11.80 1.58
C PHE A 79 4.28 12.85 2.47
N SER A 80 5.56 13.16 2.24
CA SER A 80 6.28 14.24 2.94
C SER A 80 5.59 15.59 2.77
N ALA A 81 5.23 15.98 1.54
CA ALA A 81 4.55 17.25 1.27
C ALA A 81 3.17 17.35 1.93
N LYS A 82 2.53 16.21 2.25
CA LYS A 82 1.24 16.13 2.96
C LYS A 82 1.39 15.91 4.45
N ASN A 83 2.61 15.87 4.99
CA ASN A 83 2.90 15.52 6.38
C ASN A 83 2.30 14.17 6.80
N PHE A 84 2.22 13.21 5.86
CA PHE A 84 1.81 11.84 6.18
C PHE A 84 3.01 11.06 6.68
N ALA A 85 2.90 10.49 7.88
CA ALA A 85 3.91 9.58 8.41
C ALA A 85 4.03 8.35 7.50
N PHE A 86 5.25 7.97 7.15
CA PHE A 86 5.54 6.75 6.40
C PHE A 86 6.89 6.15 6.78
N MET A 87 7.07 4.89 6.41
CA MET A 87 8.32 4.15 6.48
C MET A 87 8.64 3.58 5.11
N GLN A 88 9.92 3.39 4.81
CA GLN A 88 10.36 2.70 3.61
C GLN A 88 10.42 1.18 3.84
N SER A 89 10.19 0.41 2.77
CA SER A 89 10.55 -1.01 2.70
C SER A 89 12.03 -1.19 3.05
N LYS A 90 12.40 -2.31 3.67
CA LYS A 90 13.81 -2.65 3.94
C LYS A 90 14.47 -3.22 2.69
N CYS A 91 13.77 -4.07 1.98
CA CYS A 91 14.21 -4.74 0.77
C CYS A 91 13.92 -3.89 -0.48
N SER A 92 14.69 -4.16 -1.53
CA SER A 92 14.44 -3.65 -2.88
C SER A 92 13.54 -4.60 -3.64
N ALA A 93 12.54 -4.06 -4.35
CA ALA A 93 11.79 -4.87 -5.29
C ALA A 93 12.68 -5.34 -6.45
N MET A 94 12.43 -6.54 -6.95
CA MET A 94 13.09 -7.11 -8.14
C MET A 94 12.04 -7.57 -9.16
N PRO A 95 12.38 -7.68 -10.46
CA PRO A 95 11.41 -7.89 -11.53
C PRO A 95 10.98 -9.37 -11.69
N ALA A 96 10.82 -10.10 -10.58
CA ALA A 96 10.37 -11.48 -10.59
C ALA A 96 9.74 -11.88 -9.25
N TYR A 97 8.72 -12.74 -9.31
CA TYR A 97 8.16 -13.38 -8.12
C TYR A 97 9.21 -14.28 -7.43
N PRO A 98 9.28 -14.30 -6.09
CA PRO A 98 8.45 -13.57 -5.11
C PRO A 98 8.92 -12.15 -4.76
N HIS A 99 9.96 -11.65 -5.41
CA HIS A 99 10.68 -10.43 -5.01
C HIS A 99 10.03 -9.13 -5.50
N ASN A 100 8.99 -9.20 -6.34
CA ASN A 100 8.16 -8.08 -6.78
C ASN A 100 6.96 -7.78 -5.86
N VAL A 101 6.63 -8.67 -4.92
CA VAL A 101 5.42 -8.60 -4.08
C VAL A 101 5.70 -8.26 -2.61
N LEU A 102 6.76 -7.48 -2.36
CA LEU A 102 7.26 -7.14 -1.01
C LEU A 102 6.20 -6.49 -0.09
N LEU A 103 5.23 -5.77 -0.66
CA LEU A 103 4.17 -5.08 0.08
C LEU A 103 2.79 -5.67 -0.16
N ASN A 104 2.68 -6.71 -1.00
CA ASN A 104 1.40 -7.32 -1.34
C ASN A 104 0.92 -8.19 -0.18
N CYS A 105 -0.05 -7.67 0.56
CA CYS A 105 -0.76 -8.42 1.60
C CYS A 105 -2.19 -7.93 1.72
N THR A 106 -3.05 -8.78 2.29
CA THR A 106 -4.43 -8.43 2.59
C THR A 106 -4.61 -8.25 4.09
N VAL A 107 -5.19 -7.12 4.50
CA VAL A 107 -5.56 -6.86 5.90
C VAL A 107 -7.02 -7.26 6.09
N VAL A 108 -7.29 -8.19 7.01
CA VAL A 108 -8.65 -8.67 7.35
C VAL A 108 -8.85 -8.59 8.85
N GLY A 109 -9.62 -7.59 9.30
CA GLY A 109 -9.78 -7.32 10.73
C GLY A 109 -8.44 -7.01 11.38
N LYS A 110 -8.01 -7.84 12.34
CA LYS A 110 -6.70 -7.75 13.01
C LYS A 110 -5.59 -8.57 12.34
N PHE A 111 -5.89 -9.28 11.27
CA PHE A 111 -4.97 -10.21 10.63
C PHE A 111 -4.37 -9.61 9.34
N VAL A 112 -3.10 -9.93 9.10
CA VAL A 112 -2.41 -9.63 7.84
C VAL A 112 -2.08 -10.96 7.16
N LEU A 113 -2.67 -11.18 5.98
CA LEU A 113 -2.46 -12.36 5.16
C LEU A 113 -1.42 -12.03 4.08
N CYS A 114 -0.29 -12.74 4.11
CA CYS A 114 0.84 -12.48 3.22
C CYS A 114 1.63 -13.77 2.94
N HIS A 115 2.41 -13.75 1.85
CA HIS A 115 3.42 -14.77 1.61
C HIS A 115 4.67 -14.45 2.45
N LYS A 116 4.83 -15.12 3.60
CA LYS A 116 5.88 -14.82 4.60
C LYS A 116 7.32 -14.77 4.06
N LYS A 117 7.64 -15.55 3.02
CA LYS A 117 8.98 -15.55 2.40
C LYS A 117 9.19 -14.41 1.39
N ALA A 118 8.11 -13.74 0.96
CA ALA A 118 8.15 -12.64 0.00
C ALA A 118 8.03 -11.27 0.67
N ILE A 119 7.22 -11.18 1.74
CA ILE A 119 6.86 -9.92 2.36
C ILE A 119 8.08 -9.21 2.94
N ASP A 120 8.11 -7.88 2.85
CA ASP A 120 9.17 -7.07 3.44
C ASP A 120 9.18 -7.21 4.96
N ALA A 121 10.37 -7.36 5.55
CA ALA A 121 10.52 -7.50 7.00
C ALA A 121 9.96 -6.29 7.78
N ARG A 122 9.85 -5.10 7.17
CA ARG A 122 9.15 -3.95 7.78
C ARG A 122 7.70 -4.25 8.11
N VAL A 123 7.01 -5.00 7.25
CA VAL A 123 5.61 -5.38 7.44
C VAL A 123 5.49 -6.23 8.71
N LEU A 124 6.37 -7.21 8.85
CA LEU A 124 6.40 -8.11 10.01
C LEU A 124 6.71 -7.34 11.30
N ASP A 125 7.73 -6.47 11.30
CA ASP A 125 8.06 -5.64 12.47
C ASP A 125 6.86 -4.81 12.96
N ILE A 126 6.09 -4.24 12.04
CA ILE A 126 4.94 -3.40 12.38
C ILE A 126 3.80 -4.26 12.93
N CYS A 127 3.51 -5.40 12.29
CA CYS A 127 2.51 -6.34 12.80
C CYS A 127 2.84 -6.81 14.22
N GLU A 128 4.11 -7.12 14.50
CA GLU A 128 4.56 -7.48 15.86
C GLU A 128 4.39 -6.34 16.86
N LYS A 129 4.70 -5.10 16.47
CA LYS A 129 4.49 -3.91 17.31
C LYS A 129 3.01 -3.68 17.61
N ILE A 130 2.13 -3.77 16.60
CA ILE A 130 0.68 -3.61 16.78
C ILE A 130 0.15 -4.67 17.74
N ASN A 131 0.54 -5.93 17.57
CA ASN A 131 0.10 -7.03 18.42
C ASN A 131 0.56 -6.90 19.89
N LYS A 132 1.67 -6.20 20.16
CA LYS A 132 2.15 -5.94 21.53
C LYS A 132 1.43 -4.80 22.24
N VAL A 133 0.68 -3.97 21.51
CA VAL A 133 -0.03 -2.80 22.04
C VAL A 133 -1.51 -3.11 22.33
N THR A 134 -2.05 -4.17 21.72
CA THR A 134 -3.40 -4.74 21.97
C THR A 134 -3.38 -5.84 23.00
#